data_AF-A0A956JZG4-F1
#
_entry.id   AF-A0A956JZG4-F1
#
_cell.length_a   1.000
_cell.length_b   1.000
_cell.length_c   1.000
_cell.angle_alpha   90.00
_cell.angle_beta   90.00
_cell.angle_gamma   90.00
#
_symmetry.space_group_name_H-M   'P 1'
#
loop_
_entity.id
_entity.type
_entity.pdbx_description
1 polymer ?
#
loop_
_entity_poly.entity_id
_entity_poly.type
_entity_poly.pdbx_seq_one_letter_code
_entity_poly.pdbx_strand_id
1 'polypeptide(L)'
;GQAPLVELPIAVTPWARIPAIGTSLLLAPPWARRATVAAMRGRRFFNFELHGMDLADAEADGIPGELVARQADLRRPLADKLAAFEAVLDQALAHFEPVTLRDAASWVHREIC
;
A
#
# COMPACT_ATOMS: atom_id res chain seq x y z
N GLY A 1 -0.23 19.49 -21.23
CA GLY A 1 -0.19 19.86 -19.80
C GLY A 1 1.19 20.41 -19.46
N GLN A 2 1.27 21.44 -18.63
CA GLN A 2 2.53 22.10 -18.20
C GLN A 2 2.70 22.05 -16.67
N ALA A 3 1.97 21.17 -15.97
CA ALA A 3 2.10 21.06 -14.52
C ALA A 3 3.48 20.50 -14.15
N PRO A 4 4.12 21.00 -13.08
CA PRO A 4 5.38 20.46 -12.59
C PRO A 4 5.21 19.00 -12.13
N LEU A 5 6.23 18.17 -12.36
CA LEU A 5 6.28 16.81 -11.84
C LEU A 5 6.43 16.88 -10.31
N VAL A 6 5.52 16.26 -9.57
CA VAL A 6 5.55 16.20 -8.10
C VAL A 6 5.72 14.74 -7.69
N GLU A 7 6.77 14.46 -6.91
CA GLU A 7 7.01 13.13 -6.35
C GLU A 7 6.33 13.01 -4.98
N LEU A 8 5.53 11.95 -4.80
CA LEU A 8 4.95 11.59 -3.51
C LEU A 8 5.81 10.49 -2.88
N PRO A 9 6.26 10.65 -1.62
CA PRO A 9 7.16 9.67 -1.02
C PRO A 9 6.42 8.36 -0.69
N ILE A 10 7.07 7.24 -1.01
CA ILE A 10 6.63 5.90 -0.59
C ILE A 10 6.62 5.81 0.94
N ALA A 11 5.57 5.17 1.49
CA ALA A 11 5.49 4.93 2.92
C ALA A 11 6.48 3.86 3.39
N VAL A 12 7.32 4.22 4.37
CA VAL A 12 8.27 3.31 5.03
C VAL A 12 8.25 3.50 6.54
N THR A 13 8.52 2.43 7.30
CA THR A 13 8.59 2.53 8.77
C THR A 13 9.74 3.42 9.24
N PRO A 14 9.59 4.20 10.34
CA PRO A 14 10.58 5.19 10.73
C PRO A 14 12.00 4.66 10.95
N TRP A 15 12.13 3.46 11.53
CA TRP A 15 13.42 2.90 11.94
C TRP A 15 13.94 1.84 10.98
N ALA A 16 13.19 0.75 10.82
CA ALA A 16 13.58 -0.36 9.97
C ALA A 16 13.40 -0.09 8.47
N ARG A 17 12.77 1.04 8.12
CA ARG A 17 12.42 1.44 6.74
C ARG A 17 11.74 0.34 5.93
N ILE A 18 10.92 -0.46 6.61
CA ILE A 18 10.11 -1.50 5.98
C ILE A 18 9.06 -0.79 5.11
N PRO A 19 8.97 -1.08 3.81
CA PRO A 19 7.92 -0.53 2.96
C PRO A 19 6.55 -0.92 3.48
N ALA A 20 5.65 0.05 3.62
CA ALA A 20 4.26 -0.15 4.00
C ALA A 20 3.37 -0.04 2.75
N ILE A 21 3.57 -0.96 1.81
CA ILE A 21 2.90 -1.03 0.49
C ILE A 21 2.06 -2.30 0.39
N GLY A 22 1.24 -2.43 -0.65
CA GLY A 22 0.33 -3.55 -0.88
C GLY A 22 0.99 -4.91 -0.69
N THR A 23 2.05 -5.20 -1.44
CA THR A 23 2.73 -6.50 -1.36
C THR A 23 3.20 -6.85 0.04
N SER A 24 3.80 -5.92 0.79
CA SER A 24 4.31 -6.20 2.13
C SER A 24 3.18 -6.32 3.16
N LEU A 25 2.16 -5.49 3.09
CA LEU A 25 1.07 -5.47 4.07
C LEU A 25 0.05 -6.57 3.82
N LEU A 26 -0.33 -6.83 2.57
CA LEU A 26 -1.30 -7.88 2.25
C LEU A 26 -0.73 -9.26 2.53
N LEU A 27 0.57 -9.49 2.28
CA LEU A 27 1.23 -10.77 2.55
C LEU A 27 1.66 -10.96 4.00
N ALA A 28 1.76 -9.89 4.80
CA ALA A 28 2.15 -9.99 6.20
C ALA A 28 1.10 -10.72 7.05
N PRO A 29 1.54 -11.48 8.08
CA PRO A 29 0.63 -12.01 9.09
C PRO A 29 -0.07 -10.87 9.84
N PRO A 30 -1.27 -11.09 10.41
CA PRO A 30 -2.11 -10.03 10.98
C PRO A 30 -1.40 -9.15 12.03
N TRP A 31 -0.56 -9.73 12.88
CA TRP A 31 0.17 -8.98 13.90
C TRP A 31 1.22 -8.03 13.28
N ALA A 32 1.94 -8.48 12.25
CA ALA A 32 2.99 -7.70 11.59
C ALA A 32 2.38 -6.57 10.76
N ARG A 33 1.26 -6.85 10.08
CA ARG A 33 0.45 -5.85 9.38
C ARG A 33 0.00 -4.74 10.33
N ARG A 34 -0.62 -5.11 11.46
CA ARG A 34 -1.06 -4.15 12.48
C ARG A 34 0.08 -3.32 13.04
N ALA A 35 1.21 -3.94 13.36
CA ALA A 35 2.40 -3.25 13.86
C ALA A 35 2.96 -2.26 12.83
N THR A 36 3.00 -2.66 11.55
CA THR A 36 3.51 -1.81 10.46
C THR A 36 2.62 -0.58 10.25
N VAL A 37 1.30 -0.75 10.17
CA VAL A 37 0.37 0.38 10.04
C VAL A 37 0.39 1.26 11.30
N ALA A 38 0.49 0.67 12.50
CA ALA A 38 0.62 1.42 13.74
C ALA A 38 1.90 2.26 13.78
N ALA A 39 3.02 1.74 13.26
CA ALA A 39 4.27 2.47 13.15
C ALA A 39 4.19 3.66 12.16
N MET A 40 3.24 3.65 11.22
CA MET A 40 3.00 4.80 10.35
C MET A 40 2.33 5.97 11.06
N ARG A 41 1.66 5.78 12.19
CA ARG A 41 0.86 6.84 12.87
C ARG A 41 1.64 8.11 13.20
N GLY A 42 2.95 8.01 13.40
CA GLY A 42 3.83 9.16 13.65
C GLY A 42 4.27 9.89 12.38
N ARG A 43 3.87 9.42 11.20
CA ARG A 43 4.17 10.03 9.90
C ARG A 43 3.07 11.04 9.56
N ARG A 44 3.47 12.15 8.96
CA ARG A 44 2.55 13.19 8.50
C ARG A 44 1.75 12.79 7.25
N PHE A 45 2.30 11.85 6.47
CA PHE A 45 1.71 11.38 5.22
C PHE A 45 1.94 9.88 5.10
N PHE A 46 0.91 9.15 4.68
CA PHE A 46 0.95 7.72 4.44
C PHE A 46 0.45 7.43 3.01
N ASN A 47 1.40 7.27 2.07
CA ASN A 47 1.09 6.82 0.72
C ASN A 47 0.97 5.29 0.68
N PHE A 48 -0.24 4.78 0.71
CA PHE A 48 -0.47 3.34 0.60
C PHE A 48 -0.56 2.92 -0.87
N GLU A 49 0.55 2.43 -1.41
CA GLU A 49 0.68 2.06 -2.82
C GLU A 49 0.24 0.61 -3.06
N LEU A 50 -0.59 0.40 -4.08
CA LEU A 50 -1.03 -0.91 -4.56
C LEU A 50 -0.56 -1.13 -5.99
N HIS A 51 -0.08 -2.34 -6.27
CA HIS A 51 0.17 -2.80 -7.62
C HIS A 51 -1.00 -3.65 -8.10
N GLY A 52 -1.22 -3.73 -9.43
CA GLY A 52 -2.28 -4.56 -9.99
C GLY A 52 -2.24 -6.02 -9.55
N MET A 53 -1.03 -6.55 -9.26
CA MET A 53 -0.88 -7.92 -8.78
C MET A 53 -1.39 -8.13 -7.35
N ASP A 54 -1.30 -7.12 -6.48
CA ASP A 54 -1.59 -7.26 -5.04
C ASP A 54 -3.02 -7.76 -4.76
N LEU A 55 -3.96 -7.52 -5.68
CA LEU A 55 -5.35 -8.01 -5.63
C LEU A 55 -5.75 -8.83 -6.87
N ALA A 56 -4.79 -9.36 -7.63
CA ALA A 56 -5.06 -10.28 -8.73
C ALA A 56 -5.43 -11.68 -8.20
N ASP A 57 -6.30 -12.38 -8.91
CA ASP A 57 -6.59 -13.79 -8.69
C ASP A 57 -5.97 -14.62 -9.82
N ALA A 58 -5.06 -15.52 -9.47
CA ALA A 58 -4.30 -16.25 -10.48
C ALA A 58 -5.19 -17.09 -11.43
N GLU A 59 -6.28 -17.67 -10.91
CA GLU A 59 -7.18 -18.51 -11.70
C GLU A 59 -8.16 -17.65 -12.49
N ALA A 60 -8.84 -16.72 -11.83
CA ALA A 60 -9.86 -15.89 -12.47
C ALA A 60 -9.28 -14.93 -13.52
N ASP A 61 -8.05 -14.45 -13.32
CA ASP A 61 -7.35 -13.58 -14.26
C ASP A 61 -6.53 -14.36 -15.31
N GLY A 62 -6.54 -15.70 -15.26
CA GLY A 62 -5.86 -16.56 -16.23
C GLY A 62 -4.34 -16.42 -16.22
N ILE A 63 -3.74 -16.22 -15.05
CA ILE A 63 -2.30 -15.99 -14.92
C ILE A 63 -1.52 -17.30 -15.12
N PRO A 64 -0.49 -17.33 -15.99
CA PRO A 64 0.28 -18.55 -16.25
C PRO A 64 0.93 -19.13 -14.99
N GLY A 65 0.87 -20.45 -14.82
CA GLY A 65 1.43 -21.15 -13.66
C GLY A 65 2.93 -20.91 -13.43
N GLU A 66 3.69 -20.62 -14.50
CA GLU A 66 5.11 -20.23 -14.40
C GLU A 66 5.29 -18.93 -13.60
N LEU A 67 4.39 -17.96 -13.78
CA LEU A 67 4.43 -16.69 -13.05
C LEU A 67 3.96 -16.89 -11.60
N VAL A 68 2.90 -17.68 -11.39
CA VAL A 68 2.39 -18.06 -10.07
C VAL A 68 3.48 -18.75 -9.23
N ALA A 69 4.32 -19.58 -9.84
CA ALA A 69 5.42 -20.24 -9.15
C ALA A 69 6.51 -19.26 -8.67
N ARG A 70 6.67 -18.12 -9.34
CA ARG A 70 7.70 -17.10 -9.06
C ARG A 70 7.21 -15.97 -8.16
N GLN A 71 5.90 -15.74 -8.09
CA GLN A 71 5.30 -14.64 -7.33
C GLN A 71 4.49 -15.17 -6.15
N ALA A 72 4.91 -14.81 -4.95
CA ALA A 72 4.29 -15.31 -3.73
C ALA A 72 2.84 -14.84 -3.55
N ASP A 73 2.51 -13.64 -4.02
CA ASP A 73 1.19 -13.04 -3.86
C ASP A 73 0.11 -13.78 -4.66
N LEU A 74 0.44 -14.26 -5.87
CA LEU A 74 -0.46 -15.01 -6.75
C LEU A 74 -0.83 -16.39 -6.19
N ARG A 75 -0.06 -16.90 -5.23
CA ARG A 75 -0.36 -18.16 -4.53
C ARG A 75 -1.34 -17.98 -3.38
N ARG A 76 -1.72 -16.74 -3.06
CA ARG A 76 -2.63 -16.43 -1.97
C ARG A 76 -4.03 -16.17 -2.52
N PRO A 77 -5.09 -16.79 -1.95
CA PRO A 77 -6.46 -16.56 -2.39
C PRO A 77 -6.84 -15.08 -2.36
N LEU A 78 -7.58 -14.61 -3.36
CA LEU A 78 -8.04 -13.22 -3.44
C LEU A 78 -8.82 -12.79 -2.18
N ALA A 79 -9.68 -13.65 -1.65
CA ALA A 79 -10.46 -13.37 -0.45
C ALA A 79 -9.57 -13.02 0.76
N ASP A 80 -8.42 -13.70 0.92
CA ASP A 80 -7.48 -13.42 2.01
C ASP A 80 -6.76 -12.08 1.81
N LYS A 81 -6.48 -11.72 0.55
CA LYS A 81 -5.86 -10.44 0.19
C LYS A 81 -6.82 -9.29 0.40
N LEU A 82 -8.10 -9.44 0.03
CA LEU A 82 -9.17 -8.48 0.31
C LEU A 82 -9.39 -8.28 1.81
N ALA A 83 -9.48 -9.36 2.59
CA ALA A 83 -9.61 -9.25 4.05
C ALA A 83 -8.39 -8.56 4.69
N ALA A 84 -7.19 -8.80 4.18
CA ALA A 84 -5.99 -8.09 4.64
C ALA A 84 -6.00 -6.61 4.23
N PHE A 85 -6.52 -6.30 3.05
CA PHE A 85 -6.65 -4.96 2.51
C PHE A 85 -7.65 -4.12 3.33
N GLU A 86 -8.85 -4.64 3.57
CA GLU A 86 -9.85 -4.02 4.44
C GLU A 86 -9.28 -3.71 5.82
N ALA A 87 -8.59 -4.69 6.44
CA ALA A 87 -7.97 -4.48 7.75
C ALA A 87 -6.88 -3.38 7.75
N VAL A 88 -6.18 -3.17 6.63
CA VAL A 88 -5.22 -2.06 6.49
C VAL A 88 -5.94 -0.74 6.37
N LEU A 89 -6.97 -0.68 5.53
CA LEU A 89 -7.77 0.53 5.34
C LEU A 89 -8.44 0.95 6.65
N ASP A 90 -9.11 0.04 7.36
CA ASP A 90 -9.75 0.34 8.63
C ASP A 90 -8.78 0.97 9.64
N GLN A 91 -7.58 0.38 9.76
CA GLN A 91 -6.58 0.87 10.67
C GLN A 91 -5.96 2.20 10.21
N ALA A 92 -5.75 2.38 8.91
CA ALA A 92 -5.22 3.62 8.36
C ALA A 92 -6.23 4.76 8.50
N LEU A 93 -7.49 4.53 8.13
CA LEU A 93 -8.57 5.52 8.18
C LEU A 93 -8.96 5.91 9.61
N ALA A 94 -8.66 5.07 10.61
CA ALA A 94 -8.78 5.46 12.02
C ALA A 94 -7.76 6.54 12.45
N HIS A 95 -6.74 6.84 11.63
CA HIS A 95 -5.65 7.74 11.97
C HIS A 95 -5.29 8.77 10.90
N PHE A 96 -5.66 8.52 9.64
CA PHE A 96 -5.37 9.38 8.50
C PHE A 96 -6.66 9.80 7.81
N GLU A 97 -6.69 11.04 7.35
CA GLU A 97 -7.75 11.53 6.48
C GLU A 97 -7.44 11.14 5.02
N PRO A 98 -8.34 10.45 4.32
CA PRO A 98 -8.15 10.14 2.91
C PRO A 98 -8.27 11.41 2.07
N VAL A 99 -7.36 11.60 1.12
CA VAL A 99 -7.39 12.73 0.20
C VAL A 99 -7.16 12.29 -1.23
N THR A 100 -7.54 13.16 -2.18
CA THR A 100 -7.23 12.92 -3.58
C THR A 100 -5.74 13.13 -3.85
N LEU A 101 -5.20 12.47 -4.88
CA LEU A 101 -3.83 12.72 -5.33
C LEU A 101 -3.59 14.18 -5.73
N ARG A 102 -4.62 14.88 -6.23
CA ARG A 102 -4.57 16.31 -6.53
C ARG A 102 -4.29 17.13 -5.28
N ASP A 103 -5.00 16.85 -4.20
CA ASP A 103 -4.84 17.58 -2.94
C ASP A 103 -3.48 17.27 -2.31
N ALA A 104 -3.09 15.99 -2.26
CA ALA A 104 -1.78 15.57 -1.77
C ALA A 104 -0.62 16.24 -2.54
N ALA A 105 -0.70 16.29 -3.87
CA ALA A 105 0.31 16.96 -4.70
C ALA A 105 0.38 18.47 -4.41
N SER A 106 -0.76 19.11 -4.15
CA SER A 106 -0.79 20.53 -3.77
C SER A 106 -0.13 20.80 -2.42
N TRP A 107 -0.14 19.84 -1.50
CA TRP A 107 0.47 19.96 -0.17
C TRP A 107 1.99 19.87 -0.25
N VAL A 108 2.49 18.86 -0.97
CA VAL A 108 3.93 18.67 -1.18
C VAL A 108 4.53 19.85 -1.93
N HIS A 109 3.84 20.38 -2.94
CA HIS A 109 4.29 21.58 -3.64
C HIS A 109 4.45 22.79 -2.71
N ARG A 110 3.53 22.98 -1.75
CA ARG A 110 3.59 24.07 -0.77
C ARG A 110 4.65 23.92 0.32
N GLU A 111 5.21 22.73 0.51
CA GLU A 111 6.32 22.51 1.46
C GLU A 111 7.69 22.70 0.83
N ILE A 112 7.77 22.64 -0.49
CA ILE A 112 9.02 22.74 -1.26
C ILE A 112 9.22 24.17 -1.80
N CYS A 113 8.14 24.95 -1.96
CA CYS A 113 8.15 26.37 -2.33
C CYS A 113 8.09 27.28 -1.09
#